data_AF-A0A402A0J8-F1
#
_entry.id   AF-A0A402A0J8-F1
#
_cell.length_a   1.000
_cell.length_b   1.000
_cell.length_c   1.000
_cell.angle_alpha   90.00
_cell.angle_beta   90.00
_cell.angle_gamma   90.00
#
_symmetry.space_group_name_H-M   'P 1'
#
loop_
_entity.id
_entity.type
_entity.pdbx_description
1 polymer ?
#
loop_
_entity_poly.entity_id
_entity_poly.type
_entity_poly.pdbx_seq_one_letter_code
_entity_poly.pdbx_strand_id
1 'polypeptide(L)'
;MNLLFEDMQLYLRLILMQIRAQAQYKLNLVLDISTYFLVTACELLAVILYFVPFPTLLGWRVGEVMLLSGVVSLSFGLAEMVGSGIDDFSTMIRRGDFDRVLLRPLGAFIQIFGSDFRLRRLGRLTQGVLAIGLALPLIPQLHWTVFRVLVLVLGVISGMVIYVSVQLLGATLCFWTVETTELINLLTYGSREMMSYPLAIYHQLMQRFFLFIIPVAFGAYVPVCFVLGKALPFGLPLECAYLAPVVATLFALVVGCIWRYGVHRYQSTGS
;
A
#
# COMPACT_ATOMS: atom_id res chain seq x y z
N MET A 1 23.54 -2.11 18.12
CA MET A 1 22.14 -2.37 18.52
C MET A 1 21.45 -1.11 19.07
N ASN A 2 22.15 -0.22 19.80
CA ASN A 2 21.57 1.03 20.31
C ASN A 2 21.14 2.03 19.22
N LEU A 3 21.90 2.18 18.13
CA LEU A 3 21.59 3.13 17.05
C LEU A 3 20.22 2.87 16.39
N LEU A 4 19.88 1.61 16.08
CA LEU A 4 18.57 1.26 15.51
C LEU A 4 17.41 1.56 16.47
N PHE A 5 17.65 1.40 17.77
CA PHE A 5 16.64 1.67 18.78
C PHE A 5 16.43 3.18 18.97
N GLU A 6 17.52 3.96 18.93
CA GLU A 6 17.50 5.43 18.93
C GLU A 6 16.81 5.98 17.67
N ASP A 7 17.13 5.44 16.50
CA ASP A 7 16.49 5.78 15.23
C ASP A 7 14.98 5.51 15.25
N MET A 8 14.57 4.35 15.79
CA MET A 8 13.16 3.99 15.92
C MET A 8 12.43 4.91 16.93
N GLN A 9 13.05 5.23 18.07
CA GLN A 9 12.50 6.17 19.03
C GLN A 9 12.34 7.57 18.43
N LEU A 10 13.30 8.01 17.63
CA LEU A 10 13.23 9.28 16.95
C LEU A 10 12.11 9.31 15.91
N TYR A 11 11.99 8.26 15.10
CA TYR A 11 10.88 8.10 14.14
C TYR A 11 9.52 8.20 14.84
N LEU A 12 9.33 7.50 15.95
CA LEU A 12 8.10 7.56 16.74
C LEU A 12 7.83 8.98 17.30
N ARG A 13 8.87 9.68 17.75
CA ARG A 13 8.72 11.08 18.22
C ARG A 13 8.28 12.01 17.09
N LEU A 14 8.85 11.87 15.89
CA LEU A 14 8.47 12.67 14.73
C LEU A 14 7.01 12.41 14.33
N ILE A 15 6.59 11.14 14.28
CA ILE A 15 5.19 10.78 14.05
C ILE A 15 4.28 11.40 15.10
N LEU A 16 4.63 11.29 16.38
CA LEU A 16 3.80 11.85 17.47
C LEU A 16 3.67 13.37 17.35
N MET A 17 4.73 14.06 16.92
CA MET A 17 4.65 15.50 16.64
C MET A 17 3.69 15.80 15.49
N GLN A 18 3.73 15.03 14.40
CA GLN A 18 2.82 15.20 13.26
C GLN A 18 1.37 14.94 13.63
N ILE A 19 1.12 13.87 14.39
CA ILE A 19 -0.21 13.54 14.91
C ILE A 19 -0.75 14.69 15.77
N ARG A 20 0.08 15.24 16.67
CA ARG A 20 -0.30 16.36 17.54
C ARG A 20 -0.59 17.63 16.74
N ALA A 21 0.22 17.95 15.74
CA ALA A 21 0.03 19.12 14.88
C ALA A 21 -1.30 19.03 14.12
N GLN A 22 -1.62 17.88 13.53
CA GLN A 22 -2.90 17.67 12.85
C GLN A 22 -4.09 17.70 13.83
N ALA A 23 -3.92 17.17 15.04
CA ALA A 23 -4.95 17.17 16.08
C ALA A 23 -5.25 18.56 16.66
N GLN A 24 -4.41 19.58 16.43
CA GLN A 24 -4.72 20.97 16.80
C GLN A 24 -5.93 21.49 16.02
N TYR A 25 -6.05 21.14 14.75
CA TYR A 25 -7.17 21.53 13.88
C TYR A 25 -8.20 20.40 13.75
N LYS A 26 -8.85 20.07 14.87
CA LYS A 26 -9.78 18.93 14.97
C LYS A 26 -10.86 18.89 13.88
N LEU A 27 -11.42 20.05 13.52
CA LEU A 27 -12.46 20.14 12.49
C LEU A 27 -11.90 19.79 11.10
N ASN A 28 -10.73 20.31 10.73
CA ASN A 28 -10.06 19.94 9.47
C ASN A 28 -9.74 18.45 9.44
N LEU A 29 -9.20 17.91 10.53
CA LEU A 29 -8.88 16.49 10.64
C LEU A 29 -10.13 15.61 10.43
N VAL A 30 -11.25 15.94 11.07
CA VAL A 30 -12.51 15.19 10.91
C VAL A 30 -13.04 15.30 9.49
N LEU A 31 -13.02 16.50 8.90
CA LEU A 31 -13.45 16.72 7.51
C LEU A 31 -12.57 15.95 6.53
N ASP A 32 -11.26 15.96 6.72
CA ASP A 32 -10.30 15.25 5.89
C ASP A 32 -10.54 13.73 5.94
N ILE A 33 -10.62 13.15 7.14
CA ILE A 33 -10.89 11.72 7.34
C ILE A 33 -12.24 11.34 6.73
N SER A 34 -13.28 12.14 7.00
CA SER A 34 -14.64 11.87 6.49
C SER A 34 -14.70 11.96 4.97
N THR A 35 -14.04 12.97 4.37
CA THR A 35 -13.98 13.12 2.92
C THR A 35 -13.26 11.93 2.28
N TYR A 36 -12.14 11.52 2.86
CA TYR A 36 -11.37 10.39 2.35
C TYR A 36 -12.15 9.06 2.49
N PHE A 37 -12.86 8.89 3.62
CA PHE A 37 -13.80 7.78 3.81
C PHE A 37 -14.91 7.78 2.76
N LEU A 38 -15.57 8.93 2.52
CA LEU A 38 -16.66 9.02 1.55
C LEU A 38 -16.21 8.70 0.13
N VAL A 39 -15.05 9.21 -0.29
CA VAL A 39 -14.48 8.88 -1.61
C VAL A 39 -14.26 7.38 -1.74
N THR A 40 -13.62 6.76 -0.77
CA THR A 40 -13.33 5.31 -0.81
C THR A 40 -14.56 4.44 -0.61
N ALA A 41 -15.57 4.93 0.12
CA ALA A 41 -16.87 4.29 0.21
C ALA A 41 -17.61 4.35 -1.13
N CYS A 42 -17.55 5.46 -1.87
CA CYS A 42 -18.10 5.56 -3.22
C CYS A 42 -17.41 4.58 -4.19
N GLU A 43 -16.08 4.43 -4.11
CA GLU A 43 -15.33 3.43 -4.89
C GLU A 43 -15.86 2.01 -4.58
N LEU A 44 -16.01 1.65 -3.30
CA LEU A 44 -16.58 0.35 -2.92
C LEU A 44 -18.04 0.19 -3.39
N LEU A 45 -18.86 1.23 -3.26
CA LEU A 45 -20.24 1.21 -3.71
C LEU A 45 -20.31 0.98 -5.23
N ALA A 46 -19.42 1.59 -6.01
CA ALA A 46 -19.33 1.33 -7.44
C ALA A 46 -19.05 -0.16 -7.73
N VAL A 47 -18.13 -0.78 -6.98
CA VAL A 47 -17.87 -2.23 -7.08
C VAL A 47 -19.13 -3.04 -6.73
N ILE A 48 -19.84 -2.70 -5.66
CA ILE A 48 -21.05 -3.43 -5.24
C ILE A 48 -22.18 -3.28 -6.26
N LEU A 49 -22.39 -2.06 -6.80
CA LEU A 49 -23.43 -1.78 -7.78
C LEU A 49 -23.24 -2.56 -9.09
N TYR A 50 -22.00 -2.89 -9.46
CA TYR A 50 -21.73 -3.79 -10.59
C TYR A 50 -22.39 -5.17 -10.41
N PHE A 51 -22.48 -5.69 -9.17
CA PHE A 51 -23.05 -7.00 -8.90
C PHE A 51 -24.59 -7.03 -8.88
N VAL A 52 -25.25 -5.87 -8.97
CA VAL A 52 -26.71 -5.80 -9.01
C VAL A 52 -27.26 -6.49 -10.28
N PRO A 53 -26.82 -6.13 -11.50
CA PRO A 53 -27.20 -6.86 -12.71
C PRO A 53 -26.40 -8.16 -12.92
N PHE A 54 -25.17 -8.26 -12.38
CA PHE A 54 -24.27 -9.40 -12.61
C PHE A 54 -23.92 -10.11 -11.29
N PRO A 55 -24.67 -11.15 -10.88
CA PRO A 55 -24.51 -11.77 -9.56
C PRO A 55 -23.14 -12.41 -9.32
N THR A 56 -22.42 -12.76 -10.39
CA THR A 56 -21.09 -13.36 -10.31
C THR A 56 -20.16 -12.82 -11.39
N LEU A 57 -18.89 -12.64 -11.03
CA LEU A 57 -17.81 -12.22 -11.92
C LEU A 57 -16.74 -13.31 -11.96
N LEU A 58 -16.70 -14.10 -13.04
CA LEU A 58 -15.80 -15.28 -13.18
C LEU A 58 -15.82 -16.20 -11.94
N GLY A 59 -17.01 -16.46 -11.39
CA GLY A 59 -17.19 -17.28 -10.19
C GLY A 59 -16.93 -16.55 -8.86
N TRP A 60 -16.64 -15.25 -8.87
CA TRP A 60 -16.58 -14.41 -7.68
C TRP A 60 -17.93 -13.80 -7.38
N ARG A 61 -18.35 -13.85 -6.12
CA ARG A 61 -19.57 -13.21 -5.61
C ARG A 61 -19.24 -11.85 -4.98
N VAL A 62 -20.26 -11.02 -4.80
CA VAL A 62 -20.13 -9.67 -4.23
C VAL A 62 -19.38 -9.68 -2.89
N GLY A 63 -19.69 -10.60 -1.97
CA GLY A 63 -19.01 -10.70 -0.68
C GLY A 63 -17.52 -11.01 -0.82
N GLU A 64 -17.15 -11.88 -1.75
CA GLU A 64 -15.74 -12.27 -2.00
C GLU A 64 -14.92 -11.09 -2.55
N VAL A 65 -15.52 -10.27 -3.41
CA VAL A 65 -14.88 -9.06 -3.95
C VAL A 65 -14.86 -7.91 -2.93
N MET A 66 -15.88 -7.79 -2.08
CA MET A 66 -15.87 -6.86 -0.94
C MET A 66 -14.76 -7.21 0.06
N LEU A 67 -14.54 -8.49 0.34
CA LEU A 67 -13.42 -8.95 1.16
C LEU A 67 -12.08 -8.56 0.51
N LEU A 68 -11.93 -8.84 -0.79
CA LEU A 68 -10.72 -8.50 -1.54
C LEU A 68 -10.42 -7.00 -1.51
N SER A 69 -11.38 -6.16 -1.91
CA SER A 69 -11.25 -4.70 -1.91
C SER A 69 -10.98 -4.15 -0.52
N GLY A 70 -11.57 -4.72 0.53
CA GLY A 70 -11.28 -4.35 1.91
C GLY A 70 -9.82 -4.61 2.31
N VAL A 71 -9.28 -5.79 1.96
CA VAL A 71 -7.87 -6.15 2.20
C VAL A 71 -6.92 -5.24 1.41
N VAL A 72 -7.26 -4.91 0.17
CA VAL A 72 -6.50 -3.95 -0.65
C VAL A 72 -6.51 -2.57 0.01
N SER A 73 -7.68 -2.08 0.43
CA SER A 73 -7.82 -0.78 1.09
C SER A 73 -7.04 -0.69 2.39
N LEU A 74 -6.99 -1.76 3.18
CA LEU A 74 -6.16 -1.82 4.39
C LEU A 74 -4.67 -1.76 4.05
N SER A 75 -4.21 -2.62 3.13
CA SER A 75 -2.80 -2.70 2.73
C SER A 75 -2.30 -1.37 2.16
N PHE A 76 -3.08 -0.79 1.25
CA PHE A 76 -2.75 0.49 0.61
C PHE A 76 -2.88 1.68 1.57
N GLY A 77 -3.93 1.73 2.39
CA GLY A 77 -4.11 2.80 3.36
C GLY A 77 -2.98 2.84 4.41
N LEU A 78 -2.51 1.68 4.85
CA LEU A 78 -1.35 1.58 5.75
C LEU A 78 -0.07 2.05 5.04
N ALA A 79 0.09 1.66 3.77
CA ALA A 79 1.24 2.09 2.97
C ALA A 79 1.24 3.60 2.77
N GLU A 80 0.12 4.22 2.44
CA GLU A 80 0.02 5.69 2.29
C GLU A 80 0.26 6.43 3.61
N MET A 81 -0.16 5.88 4.75
CA MET A 81 0.11 6.50 6.05
C MET A 81 1.60 6.55 6.35
N VAL A 82 2.30 5.44 6.11
CA VAL A 82 3.74 5.34 6.40
C VAL A 82 4.58 6.01 5.31
N GLY A 83 4.19 5.88 4.05
CA GLY A 83 4.86 6.45 2.89
C GLY A 83 4.53 7.91 2.62
N SER A 84 3.73 8.58 3.45
CA SER A 84 3.27 9.97 3.21
C SER A 84 4.42 10.95 2.94
N GLY A 85 5.56 10.79 3.62
CA GLY A 85 6.73 11.66 3.38
C GLY A 85 7.39 11.50 2.02
N ILE A 86 7.08 10.43 1.27
CA ILE A 86 7.54 10.21 -0.10
C ILE A 86 6.69 10.99 -1.11
N ASP A 87 5.42 11.28 -0.82
CA ASP A 87 4.50 11.93 -1.76
C ASP A 87 5.08 13.26 -2.29
N ASP A 88 5.73 14.03 -1.40
CA ASP A 88 6.27 15.35 -1.71
C ASP A 88 7.75 15.31 -2.17
N PHE A 89 8.30 14.11 -2.40
CA PHE A 89 9.73 13.92 -2.67
C PHE A 89 10.20 14.61 -3.95
N SER A 90 9.41 14.59 -5.02
CA SER A 90 9.74 15.32 -6.26
C SER A 90 9.89 16.82 -6.03
N THR A 91 9.03 17.40 -5.20
CA THR A 91 9.11 18.82 -4.81
C THR A 91 10.35 19.08 -3.98
N MET A 92 10.70 18.18 -3.06
CA MET A 92 11.92 18.26 -2.25
C MET A 92 13.19 18.25 -3.12
N ILE A 93 13.24 17.39 -4.13
CA ILE A 93 14.36 17.32 -5.09
C ILE A 93 14.46 18.62 -5.90
N ARG A 94 13.33 19.10 -6.46
CA ARG A 94 13.30 20.33 -7.24
C ARG A 94 13.71 21.57 -6.46
N ARG A 95 13.47 21.60 -5.14
CA ARG A 95 13.85 22.71 -4.25
C ARG A 95 15.27 22.61 -3.69
N GLY A 96 15.99 21.53 -3.96
CA GLY A 96 17.30 21.26 -3.34
C GLY A 96 17.22 20.97 -1.83
N ASP A 97 16.02 20.79 -1.27
CA ASP A 97 15.84 20.51 0.17
C ASP A 97 16.41 19.13 0.56
N PHE A 98 16.60 18.24 -0.41
CA PHE A 98 17.21 16.94 -0.19
C PHE A 98 18.69 17.05 0.23
N ASP A 99 19.42 18.11 -0.17
CA ASP A 99 20.79 18.36 0.32
C ASP A 99 20.82 18.49 1.84
N ARG A 100 19.82 19.14 2.43
CA ARG A 100 19.69 19.28 3.89
C ARG A 100 19.42 17.95 4.57
N VAL A 101 18.70 17.03 3.91
CA VAL A 101 18.45 15.68 4.41
C VAL A 101 19.76 14.90 4.46
N LEU A 102 20.61 15.01 3.44
CA LEU A 102 21.91 14.33 3.37
C LEU A 102 22.95 14.87 4.37
N LEU A 103 22.86 16.15 4.73
CA LEU A 103 23.77 16.77 5.72
C LEU A 103 23.44 16.39 7.18
N ARG A 104 22.25 15.88 7.45
CA ARG A 104 21.85 15.48 8.80
C ARG A 104 22.43 14.11 9.17
N PRO A 105 22.77 13.86 10.45
CA PRO A 105 23.42 12.61 10.88
C PRO A 105 22.51 11.37 10.82
N LEU A 106 21.27 11.52 10.36
CA LEU A 106 20.26 10.46 10.31
C LEU A 106 20.17 9.88 8.89
N GLY A 107 19.87 8.60 8.76
CA GLY A 107 19.64 7.99 7.45
C GLY A 107 18.50 8.69 6.69
N ALA A 108 18.72 9.02 5.41
CA ALA A 108 17.72 9.70 4.57
C ALA A 108 16.35 8.98 4.58
N PHE A 109 16.35 7.65 4.64
CA PHE A 109 15.14 6.85 4.82
C PHE A 109 14.31 7.27 6.02
N ILE A 110 14.89 7.28 7.22
CA ILE A 110 14.15 7.60 8.45
C ILE A 110 13.65 9.04 8.42
N GLN A 111 14.44 9.95 7.86
CA GLN A 111 14.07 11.35 7.74
C GLN A 111 12.87 11.56 6.80
N ILE A 112 12.85 10.90 5.65
CA ILE A 112 11.75 11.02 4.68
C ILE A 112 10.51 10.32 5.22
N PHE A 113 10.62 9.08 5.68
CA PHE A 113 9.46 8.35 6.21
C PHE A 113 8.89 8.99 7.47
N GLY A 114 9.73 9.65 8.28
CA GLY A 114 9.31 10.37 9.48
C GLY A 114 8.89 11.81 9.25
N SER A 115 9.05 12.37 8.04
CA SER A 115 8.78 13.79 7.79
C SER A 115 7.29 14.10 7.74
N ASP A 116 6.44 13.16 7.34
CA ASP A 116 5.00 13.34 7.28
C ASP A 116 4.27 12.03 7.62
N PHE A 117 3.12 12.16 8.28
CA PHE A 117 2.25 11.06 8.65
C PHE A 117 0.79 11.51 8.56
N ARG A 118 0.12 11.22 7.45
CA ARG A 118 -1.20 11.80 7.15
C ARG A 118 -2.32 11.01 7.81
N LEU A 119 -2.90 11.54 8.90
CA LEU A 119 -4.02 10.90 9.60
C LEU A 119 -5.29 10.84 8.76
N ARG A 120 -5.43 11.70 7.74
CA ARG A 120 -6.53 11.66 6.76
C ARG A 120 -6.75 10.26 6.16
N ARG A 121 -5.67 9.49 5.98
CA ARG A 121 -5.68 8.14 5.41
C ARG A 121 -6.40 7.12 6.31
N LEU A 122 -6.69 7.46 7.57
CA LEU A 122 -7.55 6.66 8.45
C LEU A 122 -8.95 6.43 7.85
N GLY A 123 -9.48 7.36 7.04
CA GLY A 123 -10.73 7.14 6.31
C GLY A 123 -10.67 5.94 5.36
N ARG A 124 -9.47 5.72 4.77
CA ARG A 124 -9.00 4.52 4.08
C ARG A 124 -9.26 3.26 4.88
N LEU A 125 -8.61 3.23 6.04
CA LEU A 125 -8.57 2.06 6.89
C LEU A 125 -9.96 1.74 7.44
N THR A 126 -10.73 2.75 7.85
CA THR A 126 -12.10 2.54 8.34
C THR A 126 -12.99 1.96 7.25
N GLN A 127 -12.89 2.46 6.00
CA GLN A 127 -13.59 1.89 4.85
C GLN A 127 -13.19 0.42 4.61
N GLY A 128 -11.88 0.11 4.63
CA GLY A 128 -11.38 -1.25 4.45
C GLY A 128 -11.89 -2.23 5.52
N VAL A 129 -11.86 -1.83 6.79
CA VAL A 129 -12.42 -2.63 7.91
C VAL A 129 -13.92 -2.85 7.72
N LEU A 130 -14.67 -1.81 7.37
CA LEU A 130 -16.11 -1.92 7.13
C LEU A 130 -16.43 -2.82 5.93
N ALA A 131 -15.66 -2.73 4.85
CA ALA A 131 -15.81 -3.61 3.70
C ALA A 131 -15.63 -5.08 4.06
N ILE A 132 -14.59 -5.41 4.85
CA ILE A 132 -14.36 -6.76 5.35
C ILE A 132 -15.52 -7.19 6.26
N GLY A 133 -15.93 -6.35 7.21
CA GLY A 133 -17.02 -6.66 8.14
C GLY A 133 -18.35 -6.92 7.44
N LEU A 134 -18.68 -6.14 6.40
CA LEU A 134 -19.87 -6.33 5.58
C LEU A 134 -19.77 -7.53 4.64
N ALA A 135 -18.56 -7.93 4.24
CA ALA A 135 -18.31 -9.11 3.42
C ALA A 135 -18.55 -10.42 4.19
N LEU A 136 -18.21 -10.47 5.48
CA LEU A 136 -18.32 -11.69 6.30
C LEU A 136 -19.71 -12.36 6.25
N PRO A 137 -20.84 -11.66 6.51
CA PRO A 137 -22.16 -12.29 6.47
C PRO A 137 -22.57 -12.76 5.07
N LEU A 138 -21.96 -12.22 4.01
CA LEU A 138 -22.23 -12.59 2.63
C LEU A 138 -21.50 -13.88 2.19
N ILE A 139 -20.59 -14.41 3.01
CA ILE A 139 -19.80 -15.61 2.72
C ILE A 139 -20.03 -16.67 3.83
N PRO A 140 -21.24 -17.24 3.94
CA PRO A 140 -21.59 -18.15 5.04
C PRO A 140 -20.79 -19.46 5.04
N GLN A 141 -20.21 -19.84 3.90
CA GLN A 141 -19.39 -21.05 3.78
C GLN A 141 -17.94 -20.85 4.25
N LEU A 142 -17.54 -19.62 4.57
CA LEU A 142 -16.19 -19.30 4.99
C LEU A 142 -15.98 -19.68 6.46
N HIS A 143 -15.27 -20.79 6.66
CA HIS A 143 -14.87 -21.22 7.99
C HIS A 143 -13.59 -20.49 8.41
N TRP A 144 -13.68 -19.69 9.46
CA TRP A 144 -12.53 -18.98 10.01
C TRP A 144 -11.68 -19.92 10.86
N THR A 145 -10.43 -20.10 10.44
CA THR A 145 -9.40 -20.75 11.25
C THR A 145 -8.38 -19.70 11.66
N VAL A 146 -7.73 -19.89 12.81
CA VAL A 146 -6.62 -19.03 13.27
C VAL A 146 -5.59 -18.83 12.17
N PHE A 147 -5.34 -19.90 11.42
CA PHE A 147 -4.40 -19.92 10.32
C PHE A 147 -4.81 -19.01 9.14
N ARG A 148 -6.08 -19.00 8.73
CA ARG A 148 -6.60 -18.10 7.68
C ARG A 148 -6.49 -16.63 8.10
N VAL A 149 -6.78 -16.32 9.37
CA VAL A 149 -6.62 -14.96 9.91
C VAL A 149 -5.15 -14.53 9.86
N LEU A 150 -4.24 -15.41 10.27
CA LEU A 150 -2.80 -15.13 10.25
C LEU A 150 -2.30 -14.86 8.83
N VAL A 151 -2.69 -15.68 7.85
CA VAL A 151 -2.34 -15.46 6.43
C VAL A 151 -2.86 -14.13 5.91
N LEU A 152 -4.09 -13.75 6.28
CA LEU A 152 -4.69 -12.49 5.85
C LEU A 152 -3.96 -11.28 6.47
N VAL A 153 -3.65 -11.33 7.77
CA VAL A 153 -2.88 -10.27 8.46
C VAL A 153 -1.46 -10.15 7.89
N LEU A 154 -0.76 -11.27 7.70
CA LEU A 154 0.55 -11.27 7.04
C LEU A 154 0.46 -10.74 5.60
N GLY A 155 -0.61 -11.09 4.90
CA GLY A 155 -0.93 -10.55 3.58
C GLY A 155 -1.00 -9.03 3.60
N VAL A 156 -1.81 -8.45 4.49
CA VAL A 156 -1.97 -7.00 4.63
C VAL A 156 -0.64 -6.29 4.93
N ILE A 157 0.16 -6.83 5.85
CA ILE A 157 1.48 -6.28 6.18
C ILE A 157 2.42 -6.38 4.98
N SER A 158 2.41 -7.52 4.28
CA SER A 158 3.23 -7.72 3.08
C SER A 158 2.81 -6.75 1.96
N GLY A 159 1.51 -6.54 1.78
CA GLY A 159 0.96 -5.58 0.84
C GLY A 159 1.36 -4.15 1.16
N MET A 160 1.28 -3.77 2.44
CA MET A 160 1.77 -2.48 2.90
C MET A 160 3.25 -2.27 2.51
N VAL A 161 4.12 -3.23 2.81
CA VAL A 161 5.56 -3.17 2.48
C VAL A 161 5.77 -3.07 0.97
N ILE A 162 5.03 -3.83 0.17
CA ILE A 162 5.13 -3.79 -1.30
C ILE A 162 4.72 -2.41 -1.83
N TYR A 163 3.57 -1.87 -1.41
CA TYR A 163 3.12 -0.54 -1.86
C TYR A 163 4.09 0.58 -1.46
N VAL A 164 4.62 0.54 -0.23
CA VAL A 164 5.68 1.47 0.20
C VAL A 164 6.92 1.33 -0.69
N SER A 165 7.30 0.11 -1.05
CA SER A 165 8.43 -0.14 -1.95
C SER A 165 8.15 0.40 -3.36
N VAL A 166 6.93 0.33 -3.87
CA VAL A 166 6.55 0.94 -5.16
C VAL A 166 6.68 2.47 -5.11
N GLN A 167 6.19 3.11 -4.05
CA GLN A 167 6.31 4.57 -3.85
C GLN A 167 7.77 5.00 -3.77
N LEU A 168 8.58 4.25 -3.02
CA LEU A 168 10.02 4.48 -2.88
C LEU A 168 10.78 4.31 -4.20
N LEU A 169 10.42 3.32 -5.02
CA LEU A 169 10.97 3.17 -6.36
C LEU A 169 10.70 4.43 -7.19
N GLY A 170 9.48 4.95 -7.09
CA GLY A 170 9.11 6.22 -7.71
C GLY A 170 9.94 7.41 -7.24
N ALA A 171 10.12 7.55 -5.94
CA ALA A 171 10.98 8.56 -5.33
C ALA A 171 12.41 8.47 -5.85
N THR A 172 12.93 7.25 -5.99
CA THR A 172 14.30 7.03 -6.49
C THR A 172 14.44 7.50 -7.93
N LEU A 173 13.43 7.30 -8.77
CA LEU A 173 13.47 7.75 -10.16
C LEU A 173 13.62 9.28 -10.28
N CYS A 174 13.05 10.03 -9.34
CA CYS A 174 13.19 11.49 -9.28
C CYS A 174 14.65 11.96 -9.18
N PHE A 175 15.59 11.12 -8.72
CA PHE A 175 17.02 11.47 -8.74
C PHE A 175 17.58 11.63 -10.15
N TRP A 176 16.99 10.97 -11.15
CA TRP A 176 17.44 11.06 -12.55
C TRP A 176 16.50 11.87 -13.43
N THR A 177 15.19 11.78 -13.20
CA THR A 177 14.17 12.44 -14.03
C THR A 177 13.70 13.80 -13.49
N VAL A 178 14.10 14.18 -12.26
CA VAL A 178 13.68 15.39 -11.53
C VAL A 178 12.19 15.45 -11.18
N GLU A 179 11.33 14.80 -11.95
CA GLU A 179 9.90 14.67 -11.71
C GLU A 179 9.49 13.21 -11.48
N THR A 180 8.45 13.02 -10.67
CA THR A 180 7.79 11.72 -10.53
C THR A 180 7.13 11.40 -11.87
N THR A 181 7.54 10.33 -12.51
CA THR A 181 6.94 9.91 -13.79
C THR A 181 5.48 9.50 -13.56
N GLU A 182 4.57 9.92 -14.44
CA GLU A 182 3.16 9.46 -14.45
C GLU A 182 3.04 7.93 -14.39
N LEU A 183 4.03 7.22 -14.94
CA LEU A 183 4.18 5.78 -14.83
C LEU A 183 4.09 5.28 -13.38
N ILE A 184 4.70 5.97 -12.42
CA ILE A 184 4.70 5.58 -11.01
C ILE A 184 3.34 5.81 -10.37
N ASN A 185 2.67 6.92 -10.70
CA ASN A 185 1.30 7.18 -10.25
C ASN A 185 0.35 6.11 -10.79
N LEU A 186 0.47 5.77 -12.08
CA LEU A 186 -0.28 4.68 -12.71
C LEU A 186 0.01 3.34 -12.03
N LEU A 187 1.27 3.04 -11.72
CA LEU A 187 1.63 1.80 -11.02
C LEU A 187 1.08 1.78 -9.59
N THR A 188 1.10 2.89 -8.86
CA THR A 188 0.65 2.95 -7.46
C THR A 188 -0.86 2.91 -7.35
N TYR A 189 -1.55 3.86 -7.99
CA TYR A 189 -3.01 3.98 -7.90
C TYR A 189 -3.72 3.00 -8.83
N GLY A 190 -3.17 2.74 -10.02
CA GLY A 190 -3.73 1.78 -10.95
C GLY A 190 -3.63 0.35 -10.44
N SER A 191 -2.51 -0.06 -9.84
CA SER A 191 -2.43 -1.41 -9.23
C SER A 191 -3.43 -1.57 -8.08
N ARG A 192 -3.60 -0.54 -7.23
CA ARG A 192 -4.58 -0.53 -6.15
C ARG A 192 -6.01 -0.70 -6.67
N GLU A 193 -6.39 0.06 -7.71
CA GLU A 193 -7.71 -0.09 -8.32
C GLU A 193 -7.87 -1.49 -8.92
N MET A 194 -6.85 -1.96 -9.62
CA MET A 194 -6.93 -3.26 -10.27
C MET A 194 -7.04 -4.43 -9.31
N MET A 195 -6.29 -4.39 -8.20
CA MET A 195 -6.33 -5.41 -7.15
C MET A 195 -7.66 -5.41 -6.38
N SER A 196 -8.45 -4.34 -6.46
CA SER A 196 -9.79 -4.30 -5.86
C SER A 196 -10.78 -5.22 -6.58
N TYR A 197 -10.42 -5.71 -7.78
CA TYR A 197 -11.13 -6.73 -8.52
C TYR A 197 -10.29 -8.02 -8.62
N PRO A 198 -10.92 -9.18 -8.82
CA PRO A 198 -10.19 -10.43 -9.00
C PRO A 198 -9.21 -10.37 -10.16
N LEU A 199 -7.93 -10.67 -9.91
CA LEU A 199 -6.87 -10.59 -10.91
C LEU A 199 -7.15 -11.43 -12.17
N ALA A 200 -7.96 -12.49 -12.02
CA ALA A 200 -8.39 -13.38 -13.08
C ALA A 200 -9.15 -12.70 -14.24
N ILE A 201 -9.74 -11.51 -14.03
CA ILE A 201 -10.42 -10.77 -15.11
C ILE A 201 -9.46 -10.15 -16.11
N TYR A 202 -8.21 -9.90 -15.70
CA TYR A 202 -7.25 -9.18 -16.53
C TYR A 202 -6.52 -10.12 -17.47
N HIS A 203 -5.96 -9.56 -18.55
CA HIS A 203 -5.12 -10.31 -19.49
C HIS A 203 -3.91 -10.95 -18.78
N GLN A 204 -3.49 -12.14 -19.23
CA GLN A 204 -2.43 -12.94 -18.59
C GLN A 204 -1.11 -12.17 -18.41
N LEU A 205 -0.73 -11.30 -19.36
CA LEU A 205 0.47 -10.46 -19.23
C LEU A 205 0.41 -9.56 -17.98
N MET A 206 -0.77 -9.01 -17.71
CA MET A 206 -0.99 -8.12 -16.58
C MET A 206 -1.00 -8.91 -15.26
N GLN A 207 -1.57 -10.11 -15.27
CA GLN A 207 -1.49 -11.03 -14.12
C GLN A 207 -0.03 -11.38 -13.81
N ARG A 208 0.79 -11.71 -14.81
CA ARG A 208 2.23 -11.99 -14.64
C ARG A 208 2.99 -10.79 -14.09
N PHE A 209 2.70 -9.60 -14.60
CA PHE A 209 3.34 -8.37 -14.15
C PHE A 209 3.13 -8.13 -12.65
N PHE A 210 1.88 -8.23 -12.17
CA PHE A 210 1.56 -7.99 -10.76
C PHE A 210 1.85 -9.16 -9.83
N LEU A 211 2.09 -10.37 -10.35
CA LEU A 211 2.54 -11.51 -9.55
C LEU A 211 4.06 -11.57 -9.45
N PHE A 212 4.79 -11.34 -10.54
CA PHE A 212 6.21 -11.66 -10.62
C PHE A 212 7.13 -10.43 -10.71
N ILE A 213 6.66 -9.28 -11.17
CA ILE A 213 7.50 -8.09 -11.39
C ILE A 213 7.36 -7.07 -10.24
N ILE A 214 6.13 -6.66 -9.90
CA ILE A 214 5.85 -5.72 -8.78
C ILE A 214 5.28 -6.44 -7.52
N PRO A 215 5.24 -7.76 -7.51
CA PRO A 215 4.40 -8.63 -6.65
C PRO A 215 3.15 -8.09 -5.90
N VAL A 216 2.48 -7.01 -6.32
CA VAL A 216 1.34 -6.40 -5.56
C VAL A 216 0.23 -7.40 -5.24
N ALA A 217 0.02 -8.40 -6.10
CA ALA A 217 -0.97 -9.46 -5.89
C ALA A 217 -0.72 -10.27 -4.59
N PHE A 218 0.53 -10.40 -4.13
CA PHE A 218 0.85 -11.08 -2.87
C PHE A 218 0.37 -10.32 -1.63
N GLY A 219 0.12 -9.02 -1.74
CA GLY A 219 -0.35 -8.19 -0.64
C GLY A 219 -1.84 -8.35 -0.32
N ALA A 220 -2.66 -8.76 -1.29
CA ALA A 220 -4.10 -8.84 -1.08
C ALA A 220 -4.75 -10.01 -1.82
N TYR A 221 -4.56 -10.09 -3.14
CA TYR A 221 -5.22 -11.08 -3.98
C TYR A 221 -4.86 -12.53 -3.59
N VAL A 222 -3.58 -12.85 -3.40
CA VAL A 222 -3.13 -14.21 -3.06
C VAL A 222 -3.62 -14.65 -1.67
N PRO A 223 -3.44 -13.86 -0.58
CA PRO A 223 -4.01 -14.18 0.72
C PRO A 223 -5.53 -14.37 0.70
N VAL A 224 -6.26 -13.52 -0.04
CA VAL A 224 -7.72 -13.63 -0.14
C VAL A 224 -8.13 -14.89 -0.90
N CYS A 225 -7.43 -15.25 -1.99
CA CYS A 225 -7.66 -16.51 -2.69
C CYS A 225 -7.42 -17.73 -1.79
N PHE A 226 -6.39 -17.70 -0.94
CA PHE A 226 -6.13 -18.76 0.04
C PHE A 226 -7.28 -18.90 1.06
N VAL A 227 -7.76 -17.78 1.61
CA VAL A 227 -8.86 -17.77 2.57
C VAL A 227 -10.16 -18.28 1.95
N LEU A 228 -10.44 -17.88 0.70
CA LEU A 228 -11.65 -18.26 -0.03
C LEU A 228 -11.53 -19.64 -0.72
N GLY A 229 -10.35 -20.26 -0.76
CA GLY A 229 -10.12 -21.50 -1.50
C GLY A 229 -10.25 -21.36 -3.02
N LYS A 230 -10.00 -20.17 -3.57
CA LYS A 230 -10.09 -19.88 -5.01
C LYS A 230 -8.76 -20.17 -5.69
N ALA A 231 -8.79 -20.84 -6.84
CA ALA A 231 -7.59 -21.13 -7.63
C ALA A 231 -6.85 -19.84 -8.03
N LEU A 232 -5.51 -19.88 -7.95
CA LEU A 232 -4.66 -18.80 -8.41
C LEU A 232 -4.40 -18.92 -9.93
N PRO A 233 -4.07 -17.80 -10.60
CA PRO A 233 -3.58 -17.81 -11.97
C PRO A 233 -2.41 -18.78 -12.18
N PHE A 234 -2.29 -19.30 -13.40
CA PHE A 234 -1.19 -20.18 -13.85
C PHE A 234 -1.07 -21.50 -13.08
N GLY A 235 -2.11 -21.92 -12.35
CA GLY A 235 -2.08 -23.15 -11.56
C GLY A 235 -1.16 -23.05 -10.34
N LEU A 236 -0.87 -21.84 -9.86
CA LEU A 236 -0.08 -21.65 -8.65
C LEU A 236 -0.79 -22.28 -7.44
N PRO A 237 -0.06 -23.00 -6.57
CA PRO A 237 -0.64 -23.56 -5.37
C PRO A 237 -1.07 -22.45 -4.41
N LEU A 238 -2.17 -22.65 -3.69
CA LEU A 238 -2.68 -21.67 -2.71
C LEU A 238 -1.66 -21.39 -1.59
N GLU A 239 -0.79 -22.35 -1.31
CA GLU A 239 0.31 -22.25 -0.34
C GLU A 239 1.31 -21.14 -0.66
N CYS A 240 1.32 -20.61 -1.89
CA CYS A 240 2.07 -19.40 -2.23
C CYS A 240 1.70 -18.20 -1.33
N ALA A 241 0.52 -18.19 -0.69
CA ALA A 241 0.16 -17.16 0.28
C ALA A 241 1.14 -17.05 1.46
N TYR A 242 1.80 -18.14 1.86
CA TYR A 242 2.82 -18.11 2.92
C TYR A 242 4.10 -17.39 2.50
N LEU A 243 4.34 -17.29 1.20
CA LEU A 243 5.51 -16.61 0.66
C LEU A 243 5.32 -15.10 0.60
N ALA A 244 4.11 -14.57 0.88
CA ALA A 244 3.84 -13.14 0.81
C ALA A 244 4.86 -12.28 1.61
N PRO A 245 5.22 -12.61 2.86
CA PRO A 245 6.22 -11.84 3.61
C PRO A 245 7.62 -11.93 2.99
N VAL A 246 7.99 -13.10 2.46
CA VAL A 246 9.29 -13.31 1.82
C VAL A 246 9.38 -12.48 0.54
N VAL A 247 8.34 -12.55 -0.30
CA VAL A 247 8.25 -11.78 -1.54
C VAL A 247 8.27 -10.29 -1.27
N ALA A 248 7.50 -9.81 -0.28
CA ALA A 248 7.50 -8.41 0.13
C ALA A 248 8.88 -7.94 0.61
N THR A 249 9.56 -8.76 1.41
CA THR A 249 10.90 -8.44 1.92
C THR A 249 11.93 -8.40 0.80
N LEU A 250 11.93 -9.39 -0.10
CA LEU A 250 12.84 -9.44 -1.25
C LEU A 250 12.64 -8.24 -2.16
N PHE A 251 11.39 -7.89 -2.45
CA PHE A 251 11.08 -6.72 -3.26
C PHE A 251 11.55 -5.42 -2.57
N ALA A 252 11.27 -5.25 -1.29
CA ALA A 252 11.73 -4.10 -0.51
C ALA A 252 13.27 -4.00 -0.47
N LEU A 253 13.99 -5.13 -0.39
CA LEU A 253 15.45 -5.15 -0.45
C LEU A 253 15.97 -4.69 -1.82
N VAL A 254 15.39 -5.19 -2.91
CA VAL A 254 15.75 -4.77 -4.28
C VAL A 254 15.53 -3.26 -4.44
N VAL A 255 14.36 -2.76 -4.06
CA VAL A 255 14.09 -1.31 -4.12
C VAL A 255 15.02 -0.53 -3.19
N GLY A 256 15.33 -1.04 -2.00
CA GLY A 256 16.28 -0.42 -1.07
C GLY A 256 17.69 -0.30 -1.65
N CYS A 257 18.14 -1.31 -2.40
CA CYS A 257 19.40 -1.25 -3.16
C CYS A 257 19.34 -0.20 -4.26
N ILE A 258 18.24 -0.13 -5.02
CA ILE A 258 18.02 0.88 -6.06
C ILE A 258 18.03 2.29 -5.46
N TRP A 259 17.35 2.50 -4.33
CA TRP A 259 17.35 3.75 -3.58
C TRP A 259 18.77 4.16 -3.18
N ARG A 260 19.52 3.26 -2.55
CA ARG A 260 20.90 3.54 -2.14
C ARG A 260 21.76 3.93 -3.34
N TYR A 261 21.63 3.21 -4.45
CA TYR A 261 22.33 3.56 -5.68
C TYR A 261 21.91 4.94 -6.21
N GLY A 262 20.62 5.25 -6.20
CA GLY A 262 20.08 6.57 -6.59
C GLY A 262 20.64 7.71 -5.75
N VAL A 263 20.68 7.54 -4.42
CA VAL A 263 21.28 8.54 -3.50
C VAL A 263 22.75 8.81 -3.82
N HIS A 264 23.54 7.78 -4.16
CA HIS A 264 24.95 7.98 -4.53
C HIS A 264 25.14 8.67 -5.88
N ARG A 265 24.12 8.61 -6.76
CA ARG A 265 24.13 9.24 -8.07
C ARG A 265 23.47 10.62 -8.08
N TYR A 266 22.84 11.01 -6.97
CA TYR A 266 22.14 12.28 -6.85
C TYR A 266 23.10 13.45 -7.06
N GLN A 267 22.69 14.37 -7.92
CA GLN A 267 23.35 15.66 -8.12
C GLN A 267 22.32 16.74 -7.82
N SER A 268 22.71 17.68 -6.95
CA SER A 268 21.85 18.81 -6.59
C SER A 268 21.49 19.61 -7.84
N THR A 269 20.27 20.13 -7.87
CA THR A 269 19.76 20.96 -8.98
C THR A 269 20.38 22.37 -8.99
N GLY A 270 21.27 22.70 -8.04
CA GLY A 270 22.12 23.88 -8.09
C GLY A 270 21.38 25.23 -8.00
N SER A 271 20.27 25.28 -7.25
CA SER A 271 19.51 26.51 -7.00
C SER A 271 20.02 27.30 -5.81
#